data_AF-A0A6C0LV69-F1
#
_entry.id   AF-A0A6C0LV69-F1
#
_cell.length_a   1.000
_cell.length_b   1.000
_cell.length_c   1.000
_cell.angle_alpha   90.00
_cell.angle_beta   90.00
_cell.angle_gamma   90.00
#
_symmetry.space_group_name_H-M   'P 1'
#
loop_
_entity.id
_entity.type
_entity.pdbx_description
1 polymer ?
#
loop_
_entity_poly.entity_id
_entity_poly.type
_entity_poly.pdbx_seq_one_letter_code
_entity_poly.pdbx_strand_id
1 'polypeptide(L)' 'MENILLLLISILLCFSTSWSLTTFLRLQSGHNTSPSTAYFTNTCNITEEYIKVGKYTSISLIILSVIIMISASVRLIKT' A
#
# COMPACT_ATOMS: atom_id res chain seq x y z
N MET A 1 0.09 23.91 -13.74
CA MET A 1 -1.06 23.07 -13.33
C MET A 1 -0.72 21.58 -13.24
N GLU A 2 -0.01 21.01 -14.23
CA GLU A 2 0.35 19.58 -14.23
C GLU A 2 1.11 19.12 -12.97
N ASN A 3 2.10 19.88 -12.48
CA ASN A 3 2.84 19.52 -11.28
C ASN A 3 1.97 19.49 -10.01
N ILE A 4 0.95 20.35 -9.92
CA ILE A 4 0.00 20.38 -8.79
C ILE A 4 -0.93 19.17 -8.84
N LEU A 5 -1.42 18.83 -10.05
CA LEU A 5 -2.24 17.65 -10.27
C LEU A 5 -1.47 16.35 -9.91
N LEU A 6 -0.23 16.23 -10.36
CA LEU A 6 0.68 15.12 -10.02
C LEU A 6 0.87 14.99 -8.52
N LEU A 7 1.03 16.10 -7.82
CA LEU A 7 1.21 16.12 -6.37
C LEU A 7 -0.06 15.65 -5.65
N LEU A 8 -1.24 16.13 -6.06
CA LEU A 8 -2.53 15.66 -5.53
C LEU A 8 -2.75 14.16 -5.76
N ILE A 9 -2.48 13.67 -6.98
CA ILE A 9 -2.59 12.23 -7.30
C ILE A 9 -1.62 11.42 -6.44
N SER A 10 -0.38 11.89 -6.23
CA SER A 10 0.60 11.20 -5.39
C SER A 10 0.15 11.10 -3.92
N ILE A 11 -0.49 12.14 -3.39
CA ILE A 11 -1.06 12.13 -2.04
C ILE A 11 -2.21 11.12 -1.93
N LEU A 12 -3.13 11.14 -2.89
CA LEU A 12 -4.25 10.19 -2.94
C LEU A 12 -3.77 8.74 -3.05
N LEU A 13 -2.79 8.49 -3.91
CA LEU A 13 -2.15 7.19 -4.04
C LEU A 13 -1.53 6.77 -2.71
N CYS A 14 -0.72 7.62 -2.08
CA CYS A 14 -0.07 7.33 -0.81
C CYS A 14 -1.09 6.97 0.30
N PHE A 15 -2.19 7.71 0.39
CA PHE A 15 -3.26 7.44 1.34
C PHE A 15 -3.95 6.09 1.06
N SER A 16 -4.32 5.83 -0.20
CA SER A 16 -4.95 4.57 -0.60
C SER A 16 -4.06 3.36 -0.33
N THR A 17 -2.76 3.46 -0.65
CA THR A 17 -1.79 2.38 -0.46
C THR A 17 -1.47 2.15 1.01
N SER A 18 -1.50 3.21 1.83
CA SER A 18 -1.35 3.09 3.29
C SER A 18 -2.54 2.38 3.93
N TRP A 19 -3.76 2.66 3.44
CA TRP A 19 -4.95 1.93 3.85
C TRP A 19 -4.87 0.45 3.44
N SER A 20 -4.48 0.16 2.19
CA SER A 20 -4.27 -1.21 1.71
C SER A 20 -3.23 -1.97 2.55
N LEU A 21 -2.09 -1.33 2.85
CA LEU A 21 -1.06 -1.91 3.71
C LEU A 21 -1.61 -2.27 5.10
N THR A 22 -2.40 -1.37 5.69
CA THR A 22 -3.05 -1.61 7.00
C THR A 22 -3.97 -2.83 6.94
N THR A 23 -4.75 -2.98 5.87
CA THR A 23 -5.59 -4.16 5.66
C THR A 23 -4.76 -5.44 5.58
N PHE A 24 -3.65 -5.44 4.83
CA PHE A 24 -2.77 -6.60 4.74
C PHE A 24 -2.08 -6.93 6.07
N LEU A 25 -1.72 -5.92 6.88
CA LEU A 25 -1.18 -6.13 8.22
C LEU A 25 -2.22 -6.75 9.17
N ARG A 26 -3.49 -6.30 9.08
CA ARG A 26 -4.59 -6.90 9.85
C ARG A 26 -4.88 -8.34 9.41
N LEU A 27 -4.87 -8.61 8.11
CA LEU A 27 -4.99 -9.96 7.56
C LEU A 27 -3.84 -10.85 8.04
N GLN A 28 -2.60 -10.35 8.03
CA GLN A 28 -1.45 -11.09 8.55
C GLN A 28 -1.59 -11.37 10.05
N SER A 29 -2.05 -10.40 10.84
CA SER A 29 -2.30 -10.60 12.26
C SER A 29 -3.39 -11.64 12.52
N GLY A 30 -4.49 -11.62 11.76
CA GLY A 30 -5.57 -12.62 11.86
C GLY A 30 -5.15 -14.01 11.40
N HIS A 31 -4.24 -14.09 10.43
CA HIS A 31 -3.61 -15.35 10.03
C HIS A 31 -2.74 -15.92 11.16
N ASN A 32 -1.90 -15.10 11.79
CA ASN A 32 -1.00 -15.52 12.86
C ASN A 32 -1.75 -15.97 14.13
N THR A 33 -2.97 -15.47 14.36
CA THR A 33 -3.82 -15.88 15.50
C THR A 33 -4.73 -17.05 15.16
N SER A 34 -4.79 -17.49 13.90
CA SER A 34 -5.63 -18.62 13.50
C SER A 34 -5.00 -19.96 13.91
N PRO A 35 -5.82 -20.94 14.30
CA PRO A 35 -5.33 -22.24 14.77
C PRO A 35 -4.64 -23.07 13.67
N SER A 36 -4.94 -22.81 12.39
CA SER A 36 -4.22 -23.38 11.26
C SER A 36 -4.30 -22.50 10.02
N THR A 37 -3.28 -22.59 9.17
CA THR A 37 -3.21 -21.88 7.89
C THR A 37 -4.34 -22.31 6.95
N ALA A 38 -4.67 -23.61 6.93
CA ALA A 38 -5.77 -24.17 6.15
C ALA A 38 -7.14 -23.64 6.57
N TYR A 39 -7.39 -23.49 7.88
CA TYR A 39 -8.65 -22.92 8.40
C TYR A 39 -8.81 -21.45 7.98
N PHE A 40 -7.74 -20.67 8.09
CA PHE A 40 -7.73 -19.27 7.67
C PHE A 40 -7.98 -19.13 6.16
N THR A 41 -7.27 -19.91 5.33
CA THR A 41 -7.46 -19.86 3.87
C THR A 41 -8.84 -20.31 3.45
N ASN A 42 -9.41 -21.34 4.08
CA ASN A 42 -10.76 -21.80 3.74
C ASN A 42 -11.86 -20.81 4.21
N THR A 43 -11.67 -20.17 5.36
CA THR A 43 -12.66 -19.23 5.93
C THR A 43 -12.62 -17.87 5.25
N CYS A 44 -11.43 -17.34 4.99
CA CYS A 44 -11.25 -16.01 4.43
C CYS A 44 -11.04 -16.01 2.91
N ASN A 45 -10.93 -17.19 2.27
CA ASN A 45 -10.59 -17.35 0.85
C ASN A 45 -9.33 -16.56 0.43
N ILE A 46 -8.37 -16.47 1.34
CA ILE A 46 -7.12 -15.70 1.16
C ILE A 46 -5.93 -16.59 1.54
N THR A 47 -4.93 -16.66 0.66
CA THR A 47 -3.69 -17.40 0.90
C THR A 47 -2.65 -16.53 1.62
N GLU A 48 -1.73 -17.17 2.33
CA GLU A 48 -0.61 -16.47 2.96
C GLU A 48 0.27 -15.75 1.92
N GLU A 49 0.45 -16.36 0.75
CA GLU A 49 1.19 -15.78 -0.36
C GLU A 49 0.53 -14.49 -0.87
N TYR A 50 -0.80 -14.46 -1.00
CA TYR A 50 -1.53 -13.25 -1.36
C TYR A 50 -1.31 -12.12 -0.36
N ILE A 51 -1.33 -12.42 0.95
CA ILE A 51 -1.06 -11.43 2.00
C ILE A 51 0.38 -10.89 1.89
N LYS A 52 1.36 -11.78 1.67
CA LYS A 52 2.76 -11.39 1.50
C LYS A 52 2.94 -10.49 0.29
N VAL A 53 2.47 -10.90 -0.88
CA VAL A 53 2.55 -10.11 -2.13
C VAL A 53 1.87 -8.76 -1.95
N GLY A 54 0.63 -8.73 -1.45
CA GLY A 54 -0.12 -7.50 -1.23
C GLY A 54 0.60 -6.51 -0.30
N LYS A 55 1.26 -7.00 0.75
CA LYS A 55 2.08 -6.18 1.65
C LYS A 55 3.29 -5.58 0.92
N TYR A 56 4.06 -6.40 0.20
CA TYR A 56 5.24 -5.91 -0.54
C TYR A 56 4.85 -4.91 -1.63
N THR A 57 3.81 -5.21 -2.43
CA THR A 57 3.30 -4.30 -3.46
C THR A 57 2.84 -2.97 -2.86
N SER A 58 2.12 -2.99 -1.73
CA SER A 58 1.67 -1.76 -1.06
C SER A 58 2.86 -0.91 -0.59
N ILE A 59 3.89 -1.53 -0.01
CA ILE A 59 5.13 -0.82 0.40
C ILE A 59 5.84 -0.22 -0.81
N SER A 60 6.01 -0.98 -1.90
CA SER A 60 6.64 -0.49 -3.13
C SER A 60 5.89 0.72 -3.71
N LEU A 61 4.55 0.70 -3.70
CA LEU A 61 3.73 1.81 -4.17
C LEU A 61 3.84 3.05 -3.28
N ILE A 62 3.92 2.87 -1.95
CA ILE A 62 4.16 3.98 -1.03
C ILE A 62 5.50 4.65 -1.35
N ILE A 63 6.58 3.86 -1.50
CA ILE A 63 7.91 4.38 -1.85
C ILE A 63 7.84 5.17 -3.16
N LEU A 64 7.21 4.61 -4.20
CA LEU A 64 7.06 5.27 -5.49
C LEU A 64 6.27 6.58 -5.37
N SER A 65 5.18 6.59 -4.60
CA SER A 65 4.36 7.79 -4.37
C SER A 65 5.15 8.91 -3.69
N VAL A 66 6.00 8.57 -2.72
CA VAL A 66 6.87 9.53 -2.01
C VAL A 66 7.92 10.12 -2.95
N ILE A 67 8.54 9.30 -3.81
CA ILE A 67 9.50 9.78 -4.81
C ILE A 67 8.83 10.77 -5.77
N ILE A 68 7.64 10.44 -6.26
CA ILE A 68 6.87 11.33 -7.15
C ILE A 68 6.54 12.63 -6.42
N MET A 69 6.10 12.57 -5.17
CA MET A 69 5.76 13.75 -4.36
C MET A 69 6.97 14.68 -4.15
N ILE A 70 8.15 14.12 -3.83
CA ILE A 70 9.39 14.90 -3.68
C ILE A 70 9.76 15.55 -5.02
N SER A 71 9.72 14.77 -6.12
CA SER A 71 10.07 15.26 -7.45
C SER A 71 9.14 16.38 -7.93
N ALA A 72 7.84 16.26 -7.67
CA ALA A 72 6.83 17.27 -7.99
C ALA A 72 7.04 18.55 -7.14
N SER A 73 7.36 18.38 -5.85
CA SER A 73 7.65 19.49 -4.93
C SER A 73 8.87 20.29 -5.38
N VAL A 74 9.97 19.63 -5.75
CA VAL A 74 11.19 20.29 -6.24
C VAL A 74 10.92 21.06 -7.55
N ARG A 75 10.11 20.48 -8.46
CA ARG A 75 9.74 21.16 -9.71
C ARG A 75 8.86 22.38 -9.47
N LEU A 76 7.93 22.32 -8.50
CA LEU A 76 7.10 23.47 -8.13
C LEU A 76 7.91 24.62 -7.54
N ILE A 77 8.94 24.36 -6.74
CA ILE A 77 9.82 25.40 -6.17
C ILE A 77 10.67 26.09 -7.25
N LYS A 78 11.05 25.35 -8.31
CA LYS A 78 11.86 25.88 -9.42
C LYS A 78 11.04 26.59 -10.51
N THR A 79 9.72 26.57 -10.43
CA THR A 79 8.82 27.25 -11.37
C THR A 79 8.42 28.60 -10.81
#